data_AF-A0A0V0U975-F1
#
_entry.id   AF-A0A0V0U975-F1
#
_cell.length_a   1.000
_cell.length_b   1.000
_cell.length_c   1.000
_cell.angle_alpha   90.00
_cell.angle_beta   90.00
_cell.angle_gamma   90.00
#
_symmetry.space_group_name_H-M   'P 1'
#
loop_
_entity.id
_entity.type
_entity.pdbx_description
1 polymer ?
#
loop_
_entity_poly.entity_id
_entity_poly.type
_entity_poly.pdbx_seq_one_letter_code
_entity_poly.pdbx_strand_id
1 'polypeptide(L)'
;MDKIASKEVNELDSGETLEISSFWSKGTCLLIFLHRFGCRLCDSRPMLLNELLPALMQQHVRCVAIGQEKKEIEDFKVRNFWNGELFYTLDKSVYADLGIQSANNWNRFSTLFCKTSYTMEMNTLDGDFEADIYQLGGVFVVDEAGQCLYEFRQNGCTVSPDMQTIARVMFSCIMMEILKQSLKFFGTIVCSGCVFYVFNEQFYSVTICKGSSMEPTIRDGEMFIVKSLVSQTKTTSRGDVVVAISPEEPSTFICKRVVAVEGEPQPSHEFRRIRTGHVWLEGDNKSFSRDSRHYGDVPFALLKGKVIYRIWPWKKRGTIQ
;
A
#
# COMPACT_ATOMS: atom_id res chain seq x y z
N MET A 1 -6.03 22.64 -13.57
CA MET A 1 -7.49 22.85 -13.45
C MET A 1 -7.81 23.93 -12.41
N ASP A 2 -6.82 24.77 -12.09
CA ASP A 2 -6.75 25.44 -10.79
C ASP A 2 -7.76 26.58 -10.67
N LYS A 3 -8.14 27.18 -11.80
CA LYS A 3 -9.16 28.24 -11.88
C LYS A 3 -10.57 27.77 -11.52
N ILE A 4 -10.87 26.50 -11.76
CA ILE A 4 -12.18 25.92 -11.46
C ILE A 4 -12.17 25.04 -10.22
N ALA A 5 -10.99 24.77 -9.66
CA ALA A 5 -10.83 23.85 -8.53
C ALA A 5 -11.74 24.25 -7.37
N SER A 6 -11.78 25.53 -7.00
CA SER A 6 -12.57 26.07 -5.89
C SER A 6 -14.03 26.36 -6.20
N LYS A 7 -14.52 26.01 -7.39
CA LYS A 7 -15.90 26.28 -7.79
C LYS A 7 -16.82 25.15 -7.37
N GLU A 8 -18.07 25.49 -7.14
CA GLU A 8 -19.09 24.59 -6.65
C GLU A 8 -19.99 24.09 -7.78
N VAL A 9 -20.33 22.82 -7.68
CA VAL A 9 -21.29 22.14 -8.56
C VAL A 9 -22.28 21.35 -7.70
N ASN A 10 -23.52 21.24 -8.15
CA ASN A 10 -24.57 20.58 -7.42
C ASN A 10 -24.80 19.18 -8.01
N GLU A 11 -24.81 18.17 -7.16
CA GLU A 11 -25.22 16.82 -7.54
C GLU A 11 -26.71 16.81 -7.89
N LEU A 12 -27.05 16.02 -8.89
CA LEU A 12 -28.37 16.08 -9.49
C LEU A 12 -29.50 15.52 -8.61
N ASP A 13 -29.23 14.42 -7.92
CA ASP A 13 -30.24 13.63 -7.19
C ASP A 13 -30.33 14.01 -5.72
N SER A 14 -29.18 14.21 -5.06
CA SER A 14 -29.10 14.61 -3.66
C SER A 14 -29.26 16.13 -3.48
N GLY A 15 -28.92 16.92 -4.50
CA GLY A 15 -28.77 18.37 -4.38
C GLY A 15 -27.54 18.80 -3.56
N GLU A 16 -26.64 17.87 -3.23
CA GLU A 16 -25.42 18.15 -2.48
C GLU A 16 -24.47 19.02 -3.31
N THR A 17 -23.95 20.08 -2.70
CA THR A 17 -22.98 20.97 -3.32
C THR A 17 -21.58 20.44 -3.06
N LEU A 18 -20.82 20.18 -4.12
CA LEU A 18 -19.45 19.70 -4.06
C LEU A 18 -18.51 20.67 -4.77
N GLU A 19 -17.31 20.79 -4.22
CA GLU A 19 -16.22 21.49 -4.87
C GLU A 19 -15.63 20.63 -6.00
N ILE A 20 -15.35 21.23 -7.17
CA ILE A 20 -14.86 20.50 -8.34
C ILE A 20 -13.50 19.81 -8.04
N SER A 21 -12.66 20.39 -7.18
CA SER A 21 -11.39 19.78 -6.75
C SER A 21 -11.54 18.42 -6.07
N SER A 22 -12.69 18.17 -5.44
CA SER A 22 -12.99 16.89 -4.79
C SER A 22 -13.02 15.73 -5.79
N PHE A 23 -13.26 16.00 -7.07
CA PHE A 23 -13.44 14.98 -8.11
C PHE A 23 -12.16 14.21 -8.42
N TRP A 24 -11.00 14.86 -8.38
CA TRP A 24 -9.70 14.23 -8.62
C TRP A 24 -8.86 14.02 -7.35
N SER A 25 -9.37 14.40 -6.17
CA SER A 25 -8.65 14.24 -4.89
C SER A 25 -8.24 12.80 -4.54
N LYS A 26 -8.95 11.80 -5.10
CA LYS A 26 -8.75 10.37 -4.82
C LYS A 26 -8.19 9.57 -6.00
N GLY A 27 -7.98 10.20 -7.14
CA GLY A 27 -7.60 9.48 -8.36
C GLY A 27 -7.74 10.32 -9.62
N THR A 28 -7.36 9.72 -10.75
CA THR A 28 -7.60 10.30 -12.07
C THR A 28 -9.11 10.45 -12.30
N CYS A 29 -9.52 11.59 -12.86
CA CYS A 29 -10.92 11.90 -13.12
C CYS A 29 -11.15 12.27 -14.60
N LEU A 30 -12.23 11.73 -15.16
CA LEU A 30 -12.77 12.11 -16.47
C LEU A 30 -13.91 13.10 -16.24
N LEU A 31 -13.72 14.34 -16.70
CA LEU A 31 -14.69 15.43 -16.61
C LEU A 31 -15.28 15.72 -17.98
N ILE A 32 -16.61 15.70 -18.08
CA ILE A 32 -17.35 16.04 -19.28
C ILE A 32 -18.20 17.27 -19.01
N PHE A 33 -17.96 18.35 -19.73
CA PHE A 33 -18.80 19.54 -19.69
C PHE A 33 -19.80 19.48 -20.84
N LEU A 34 -21.07 19.35 -20.49
CA LEU A 34 -22.18 19.32 -21.44
C LEU A 34 -22.67 20.73 -21.72
N HIS A 35 -23.16 20.94 -22.94
CA HIS A 35 -23.85 22.19 -23.28
C HIS A 35 -25.21 22.27 -22.56
N ARG A 36 -26.02 21.22 -22.70
CA ARG A 36 -27.30 21.01 -22.00
C ARG A 36 -27.59 19.52 -21.94
N PHE A 37 -28.43 19.10 -21.01
CA PHE A 37 -28.99 17.75 -21.04
C PHE A 37 -30.06 17.65 -22.14
N GLY A 38 -30.16 16.52 -22.84
CA GLY A 38 -31.23 16.25 -23.82
C GLY A 38 -30.97 16.72 -25.26
N CYS A 39 -29.82 17.32 -25.55
CA CYS A 39 -29.47 17.72 -26.92
C CYS A 39 -28.97 16.52 -27.75
N ARG A 40 -29.77 16.03 -28.73
CA ARG A 40 -29.42 14.89 -29.60
C ARG A 40 -28.00 14.92 -30.19
N LEU A 41 -27.53 16.08 -30.64
CA LEU A 41 -26.20 16.23 -31.24
C LEU A 41 -25.08 16.28 -30.20
N CYS A 42 -25.39 16.74 -28.97
CA CYS A 42 -24.41 16.83 -27.89
C CYS A 42 -24.36 15.58 -27.01
N ASP A 43 -25.46 14.84 -26.93
CA ASP A 43 -25.62 13.65 -26.10
C ASP A 43 -25.00 12.40 -26.73
N SER A 44 -24.76 12.41 -28.04
CA SER A 44 -24.01 11.34 -28.75
C SER A 44 -22.57 11.15 -28.22
N ARG A 45 -22.00 12.17 -27.57
CA ARG A 45 -20.62 12.15 -27.04
C ARG A 45 -20.51 11.44 -25.69
N PRO A 46 -21.34 11.77 -24.67
CA PRO A 46 -21.52 10.92 -23.50
C PRO A 46 -21.76 9.46 -23.86
N MET A 47 -22.57 9.17 -24.90
CA MET A 47 -22.80 7.79 -25.34
C MET A 47 -21.51 7.06 -25.77
N LEU A 48 -20.67 7.71 -26.56
CA LEU A 48 -19.39 7.14 -27.00
C LEU A 48 -18.45 6.85 -25.82
N LEU A 49 -18.46 7.71 -24.80
CA LEU A 49 -17.66 7.52 -23.58
C LEU A 49 -18.31 6.55 -22.58
N ASN A 50 -19.63 6.33 -22.68
CA ASN A 50 -20.40 5.39 -21.86
C ASN A 50 -19.89 3.95 -22.05
N GLU A 51 -19.39 3.61 -23.25
CA GLU A 51 -18.77 2.30 -23.52
C GLU A 51 -17.48 2.07 -22.71
N LEU A 52 -16.75 3.14 -22.39
CA LEU A 52 -15.50 3.06 -21.62
C LEU A 52 -15.74 3.09 -20.11
N LEU A 53 -16.91 3.57 -19.64
CA LEU A 53 -17.21 3.71 -18.22
C LEU A 53 -16.98 2.45 -17.38
N PRO A 54 -17.43 1.23 -17.79
CA PRO A 54 -17.25 0.05 -16.97
C PRO A 54 -15.77 -0.26 -16.70
N ALA A 55 -14.92 -0.07 -17.71
CA ALA A 55 -13.48 -0.27 -17.59
C ALA A 55 -12.84 0.81 -16.69
N LEU A 56 -13.28 2.06 -16.81
CA LEU A 56 -12.78 3.18 -16.01
C LEU A 56 -13.18 3.05 -14.53
N MET A 57 -14.44 2.72 -14.25
CA MET A 57 -14.95 2.56 -12.88
C MET A 57 -14.28 1.39 -12.15
N GLN A 58 -13.97 0.29 -12.85
CA GLN A 58 -13.19 -0.83 -12.29
C GLN A 58 -11.79 -0.42 -11.83
N GLN A 59 -11.21 0.61 -12.46
CA GLN A 59 -9.87 1.12 -12.16
C GLN A 59 -9.91 2.36 -11.24
N HIS A 60 -11.03 2.54 -10.53
CA HIS A 60 -11.25 3.67 -9.60
C HIS A 60 -11.14 5.05 -10.24
N VAL A 61 -11.31 5.16 -11.56
CA VAL A 61 -11.39 6.45 -12.24
C VAL A 61 -12.80 7.01 -12.05
N ARG A 62 -12.87 8.21 -11.48
CA ARG A 62 -14.15 8.92 -11.31
C ARG A 62 -14.56 9.54 -12.63
N CYS A 63 -15.77 9.26 -13.10
CA CYS A 63 -16.29 9.75 -14.37
C CYS A 63 -17.50 10.64 -14.13
N VAL A 64 -17.37 11.92 -14.43
CA VAL A 64 -18.30 12.97 -14.01
C VAL A 64 -18.73 13.78 -15.23
N ALA A 65 -20.04 13.99 -15.39
CA ALA A 65 -20.58 14.91 -16.38
C ALA A 65 -21.29 16.09 -15.69
N ILE A 66 -21.00 17.30 -16.16
CA ILE A 66 -21.47 18.57 -15.61
C ILE A 66 -22.25 19.32 -16.70
N GLY A 67 -23.52 19.64 -16.43
CA GLY A 67 -24.35 20.52 -17.27
C GLY A 67 -24.58 21.89 -16.65
N GLN A 68 -25.19 22.83 -17.39
CA GLN A 68 -25.50 24.16 -16.86
C GLN A 68 -26.85 24.25 -16.13
N GLU A 69 -27.86 23.52 -16.62
CA GLU A 69 -29.24 23.66 -16.14
C GLU A 69 -29.84 22.31 -15.77
N LYS A 70 -30.90 22.34 -14.96
CA LYS A 70 -31.67 21.14 -14.59
C LYS A 70 -32.73 20.73 -15.64
N LYS A 71 -32.87 21.49 -16.73
CA LYS A 71 -33.88 21.20 -17.77
C LYS A 71 -33.53 19.93 -18.55
N GLU A 72 -34.57 19.20 -19.00
CA GLU A 72 -34.46 18.01 -19.88
C GLU A 72 -33.62 16.84 -19.34
N ILE A 73 -33.34 16.78 -18.03
CA ILE A 73 -32.52 15.69 -17.49
C ILE A 73 -33.24 14.35 -17.43
N GLU A 74 -34.55 14.36 -17.16
CA GLU A 74 -35.34 13.12 -17.16
C GLU A 74 -35.21 12.42 -18.52
N ASP A 75 -35.29 13.16 -19.61
CA ASP A 75 -35.05 12.67 -20.97
C ASP A 75 -33.61 12.15 -21.13
N PHE A 76 -32.63 12.81 -20.53
CA PHE A 76 -31.23 12.42 -20.61
C PHE A 76 -30.95 11.10 -19.86
N LYS A 77 -31.58 10.90 -18.70
CA LYS A 77 -31.51 9.66 -17.91
C LYS A 77 -32.28 8.52 -18.57
N VAL A 78 -33.52 8.75 -19.01
CA VAL A 78 -34.36 7.74 -19.65
C VAL A 78 -33.69 7.19 -20.92
N ARG A 79 -32.98 8.04 -21.66
CA ARG A 79 -32.23 7.64 -22.87
C ARG A 79 -30.85 7.05 -22.59
N ASN A 80 -30.45 6.99 -21.32
CA ASN A 80 -29.22 6.36 -20.85
C ASN A 80 -27.95 6.90 -21.54
N PHE A 81 -27.87 8.22 -21.72
CA PHE A 81 -26.74 8.86 -22.38
C PHE A 81 -25.45 8.81 -21.56
N TRP A 82 -25.54 8.70 -20.24
CA TRP A 82 -24.42 8.64 -19.32
C TRP A 82 -24.77 7.84 -18.07
N ASN A 83 -23.92 6.87 -17.70
CA ASN A 83 -24.11 6.04 -16.52
C ASN A 83 -23.21 6.44 -15.34
N GLY A 84 -22.39 7.48 -15.52
CA GLY A 84 -21.52 8.02 -14.46
C GLY A 84 -22.22 9.07 -13.60
N GLU A 85 -21.44 9.78 -12.81
CA GLU A 85 -21.98 10.79 -11.91
C GLU A 85 -22.42 12.05 -12.68
N LEU A 86 -23.53 12.65 -12.25
CA LEU A 86 -24.18 13.78 -12.92
C LEU A 86 -24.26 14.98 -11.99
N PHE A 87 -23.78 16.11 -12.49
CA PHE A 87 -23.74 17.39 -11.78
C PHE A 87 -24.24 18.51 -12.66
N TYR A 88 -24.61 19.62 -12.04
CA TYR A 88 -24.93 20.84 -12.76
C TYR A 88 -24.37 22.08 -12.06
N THR A 89 -24.14 23.14 -12.83
CA THR A 89 -23.69 24.43 -12.29
C THR A 89 -24.38 25.58 -12.98
N LEU A 90 -24.99 26.44 -12.17
CA LEU A 90 -25.57 27.71 -12.64
C LEU A 90 -24.49 28.78 -12.87
N ASP A 91 -23.26 28.55 -12.40
CA ASP A 91 -22.15 29.46 -12.58
C ASP A 91 -21.53 29.32 -13.98
N LYS A 92 -21.97 30.19 -14.89
CA LYS A 92 -21.46 30.26 -16.27
C LYS A 92 -19.95 30.56 -16.33
N SER A 93 -19.35 31.10 -15.26
CA SER A 93 -17.91 31.38 -15.23
C SER A 93 -17.05 30.12 -15.20
N VAL A 94 -17.59 28.96 -14.77
CA VAL A 94 -16.89 27.65 -14.84
C VAL A 94 -16.46 27.35 -16.27
N TYR A 95 -17.39 27.50 -17.22
CA TYR A 95 -17.13 27.24 -18.64
C TYR A 95 -16.20 28.28 -19.25
N ALA A 96 -16.32 29.55 -18.84
CA ALA A 96 -15.45 30.63 -19.30
C ALA A 96 -13.99 30.41 -18.85
N ASP A 97 -13.77 30.00 -17.61
CA ASP A 97 -12.42 29.73 -17.06
C ASP A 97 -11.76 28.50 -17.65
N LEU A 98 -12.57 27.54 -18.12
CA LEU A 98 -12.11 26.40 -18.92
C LEU A 98 -11.77 26.80 -20.37
N GLY A 99 -12.04 28.04 -20.78
CA GLY A 99 -11.86 28.51 -22.16
C GLY A 99 -12.81 27.86 -23.15
N ILE A 100 -13.95 27.32 -22.67
CA ILE A 100 -14.98 26.75 -23.52
C ILE A 100 -15.70 27.92 -24.18
N GLN A 101 -15.65 28.00 -25.51
CA GLN A 101 -16.16 29.15 -26.24
C GLN A 101 -17.66 29.37 -25.97
N SER A 102 -18.00 30.61 -25.67
CA SER A 102 -19.34 31.15 -25.86
C SER A 102 -19.37 31.75 -27.27
N ALA A 103 -20.30 31.30 -28.12
CA ALA A 103 -20.44 31.68 -29.51
C ALA A 103 -20.96 33.12 -29.66
N ASN A 104 -20.21 34.09 -29.13
CA ASN A 104 -20.47 35.51 -29.29
C ASN A 104 -19.72 36.02 -30.53
N ASN A 105 -20.50 36.15 -31.61
CA ASN A 105 -20.33 37.02 -32.79
C ASN A 105 -19.43 36.62 -33.98
N TRP A 106 -18.32 35.87 -33.87
CA TRP A 106 -17.53 35.54 -35.09
C TRP A 106 -17.83 34.16 -35.71
N ASN A 107 -18.36 33.23 -34.91
CA ASN A 107 -18.75 31.89 -35.35
C ASN A 107 -20.23 31.80 -35.82
N ARG A 108 -20.88 32.95 -36.08
CA ARG A 108 -22.29 32.99 -36.54
C ARG A 108 -22.52 32.24 -37.86
N PHE A 109 -21.50 32.16 -38.71
CA PHE A 109 -21.57 31.48 -40.01
C PHE A 109 -21.50 29.95 -39.90
N SER A 110 -20.72 29.39 -38.97
CA SER A 110 -20.70 27.93 -38.73
C SER A 110 -21.94 27.46 -37.99
N THR A 111 -22.53 28.32 -37.15
CA THR A 111 -23.83 28.06 -36.50
C THR A 111 -25.03 28.17 -37.43
N LEU A 112 -24.93 28.89 -38.57
CA LEU A 112 -25.96 28.92 -39.61
C LEU A 112 -26.12 27.55 -40.30
N PHE A 113 -25.02 26.82 -40.50
CA PHE A 113 -25.04 25.43 -40.97
C PHE A 113 -25.53 24.46 -39.90
N CYS A 114 -25.21 24.70 -38.62
CA CYS A 114 -25.83 23.96 -37.52
C CYS A 114 -27.36 24.24 -37.51
N LYS A 115 -27.80 25.48 -37.78
CA LYS A 115 -29.22 25.83 -37.99
C LYS A 115 -29.89 25.04 -39.12
N THR A 116 -29.23 24.82 -40.26
CA THR A 116 -29.81 24.04 -41.38
C THR A 116 -30.03 22.57 -41.04
N SER A 117 -29.08 21.92 -40.37
CA SER A 117 -29.28 20.56 -39.83
C SER A 117 -30.31 20.53 -38.68
N TYR A 118 -30.38 21.59 -37.86
CA TYR A 118 -31.39 21.77 -36.81
C TYR A 118 -32.81 21.97 -37.38
N THR A 119 -33.00 22.75 -38.44
CA THR A 119 -34.33 23.05 -39.01
C THR A 119 -34.99 21.86 -39.68
N MET A 120 -34.24 20.82 -40.06
CA MET A 120 -34.83 19.61 -40.64
C MET A 120 -35.46 18.68 -39.59
N GLU A 121 -34.99 18.69 -38.34
CA GLU A 121 -35.62 17.95 -37.22
C GLU A 121 -36.65 18.78 -36.43
N MET A 122 -36.61 20.12 -36.51
CA MET A 122 -37.49 21.03 -35.76
C MET A 122 -38.99 20.92 -36.10
N ASN A 123 -39.39 20.27 -37.20
CA ASN A 123 -40.82 20.06 -37.50
C ASN A 123 -41.46 18.89 -36.72
N THR A 124 -40.74 18.23 -35.81
CA THR A 124 -41.25 17.05 -35.09
C THR A 124 -41.16 17.10 -33.57
N LEU A 125 -40.65 18.20 -32.97
CA LEU A 125 -40.42 18.26 -31.52
C LEU A 125 -40.82 19.61 -30.93
N ASP A 126 -41.84 19.58 -30.07
CA ASP A 126 -42.26 20.69 -29.21
C ASP A 126 -41.24 20.91 -28.08
N GLY A 127 -40.73 22.14 -27.97
CA GLY A 127 -39.85 22.58 -26.90
C GLY A 127 -39.62 24.09 -26.98
N ASP A 128 -39.71 24.77 -25.84
CA ASP A 128 -39.58 26.23 -25.74
C ASP A 128 -38.09 26.61 -25.62
N PHE A 129 -37.53 27.20 -26.68
CA PHE A 129 -36.09 27.43 -26.83
C PHE A 129 -35.63 28.80 -26.28
N GLU A 130 -35.89 29.07 -25.00
CA GLU A 130 -35.33 30.22 -24.27
C GLU A 130 -34.21 29.79 -23.30
N ALA A 131 -33.09 29.32 -23.85
CA ALA A 131 -31.82 29.18 -23.12
C ALA A 131 -30.64 29.46 -24.08
N ASP A 132 -29.62 30.17 -23.60
CA ASP A 132 -28.51 30.75 -24.39
C ASP A 132 -27.87 29.74 -25.36
N ILE A 133 -28.11 29.94 -26.66
CA ILE A 133 -27.82 29.04 -27.79
C ILE A 133 -26.29 28.93 -28.10
N TYR A 134 -25.43 29.39 -27.20
CA TYR A 134 -24.07 29.79 -27.56
C TYR A 134 -22.94 29.12 -26.77
N GLN A 135 -23.19 28.42 -25.65
CA GLN A 135 -22.08 27.76 -24.94
C GLN A 135 -21.75 26.40 -25.58
N LEU A 136 -20.49 25.99 -25.67
CA LEU A 136 -20.12 24.66 -26.16
C LEU A 136 -19.76 23.71 -25.01
N GLY A 137 -19.45 22.44 -25.32
CA GLY A 137 -19.00 21.46 -24.34
C GLY A 137 -17.49 21.21 -24.37
N GLY A 138 -17.02 20.29 -23.53
CA GLY A 138 -15.63 19.85 -23.51
C GLY A 138 -15.43 18.55 -22.74
N VAL A 139 -14.30 17.89 -22.98
CA VAL A 139 -13.89 16.67 -22.27
C VAL A 139 -12.48 16.88 -21.74
N PHE A 140 -12.27 16.56 -20.48
CA PHE A 140 -10.99 16.74 -19.81
C PHE A 140 -10.63 15.51 -18.98
N VAL A 141 -9.36 15.15 -18.99
CA VAL A 141 -8.79 14.16 -18.07
C VAL A 141 -7.86 14.90 -17.12
N VAL A 142 -8.04 14.66 -15.83
CA VAL A 142 -7.32 15.35 -14.75
C VAL A 142 -6.68 14.31 -13.84
N ASP A 143 -5.43 14.53 -13.46
CA ASP A 143 -4.73 13.69 -12.50
C ASP A 143 -5.03 14.08 -11.04
N GLU A 144 -4.48 13.32 -10.09
CA GLU A 144 -4.64 13.56 -8.65
C GLU A 144 -4.11 14.92 -8.18
N ALA A 145 -3.14 15.49 -8.91
CA ALA A 145 -2.55 16.78 -8.61
C ALA A 145 -3.36 17.95 -9.21
N GLY A 146 -4.42 17.69 -9.97
CA GLY A 146 -5.19 18.71 -10.68
C GLY A 146 -4.56 19.14 -12.03
N GLN A 147 -3.52 18.45 -12.48
CA GLN A 147 -2.92 18.63 -13.80
C GLN A 147 -3.85 18.04 -14.87
N CYS A 148 -4.11 18.82 -15.92
CA CYS A 148 -4.90 18.36 -17.04
C CYS A 148 -4.01 17.55 -17.99
N LEU A 149 -4.30 16.26 -18.13
CA LEU A 149 -3.55 15.32 -18.95
C LEU A 149 -4.09 15.23 -20.39
N TYR A 150 -5.37 15.50 -20.55
CA TYR A 150 -6.03 15.60 -21.85
C TYR A 150 -7.09 16.69 -21.79
N GLU A 151 -7.14 17.52 -22.83
CA GLU A 151 -8.18 18.52 -23.00
C GLU A 151 -8.77 18.45 -24.42
N PHE A 152 -10.09 18.53 -24.47
CA PHE A 152 -10.84 18.72 -25.70
C PHE A 152 -11.88 19.79 -25.48
N ARG A 153 -11.76 20.89 -26.23
CA ARG A 153 -12.73 21.98 -26.22
C ARG A 153 -13.48 21.97 -27.54
N GLN A 154 -14.80 21.97 -27.47
CA GLN A 154 -15.61 21.98 -28.66
C GLN A 154 -15.59 23.37 -29.30
N ASN A 155 -15.43 23.41 -30.62
CA ASN A 155 -15.48 24.62 -31.46
C ASN A 155 -16.58 24.56 -32.54
N GLY A 156 -17.42 23.53 -32.52
CA GLY A 156 -18.57 23.34 -33.42
C GLY A 156 -19.36 22.05 -33.13
N CYS A 157 -20.61 21.95 -33.63
CA CYS A 157 -21.55 20.87 -33.32
C CYS A 157 -21.10 19.46 -33.76
N THR A 158 -20.23 19.36 -34.77
CA THR A 158 -19.82 18.11 -35.44
C THR A 158 -18.46 17.57 -35.02
N VAL A 159 -17.71 18.32 -34.20
CA VAL A 159 -16.37 17.93 -33.78
C VAL A 159 -16.47 17.09 -32.52
N SER A 160 -15.98 15.85 -32.60
CA SER A 160 -15.91 14.89 -31.48
C SER A 160 -14.48 14.78 -30.92
N PRO A 161 -14.31 14.40 -29.65
CA PRO A 161 -13.00 14.10 -29.09
C PRO A 161 -12.38 12.86 -29.73
N ASP A 162 -11.05 12.80 -29.78
CA ASP A 162 -10.33 11.60 -30.20
C ASP A 162 -10.35 10.54 -29.08
N MET A 163 -11.19 9.53 -29.29
CA MET A 163 -11.37 8.42 -28.35
C MET A 163 -10.10 7.60 -28.16
N GLN A 164 -9.21 7.52 -29.16
CA GLN A 164 -7.97 6.76 -29.05
C GLN A 164 -6.97 7.46 -28.13
N THR A 165 -6.85 8.78 -28.24
CA THR A 165 -5.99 9.57 -27.36
C THR A 165 -6.51 9.55 -25.92
N ILE A 166 -7.83 9.69 -25.71
CA ILE A 166 -8.42 9.57 -24.37
C ILE A 166 -8.08 8.20 -23.79
N ALA A 167 -8.38 7.11 -24.50
CA ALA A 167 -8.08 5.76 -24.02
C ALA A 167 -6.60 5.61 -23.67
N ARG A 168 -5.68 6.07 -24.52
CA ARG A 168 -4.22 5.99 -24.28
C ARG A 168 -3.80 6.74 -23.02
N VAL A 169 -4.27 7.98 -22.82
CA VAL A 169 -3.95 8.77 -21.63
C VAL A 169 -4.48 8.07 -20.38
N MET A 170 -5.73 7.60 -20.41
CA MET A 170 -6.34 6.89 -19.28
C MET A 170 -5.59 5.60 -18.95
N PHE A 171 -5.25 4.78 -19.95
CA PHE A 171 -4.45 3.57 -19.75
C PHE A 171 -3.07 3.88 -19.15
N SER A 172 -2.42 4.96 -19.59
CA SER A 172 -1.12 5.35 -19.02
C SER A 172 -1.22 5.75 -17.54
N CYS A 173 -2.30 6.42 -17.14
CA CYS A 173 -2.55 6.79 -15.73
C CYS A 173 -2.77 5.54 -14.87
N ILE A 174 -3.63 4.63 -15.35
CA ILE A 174 -3.93 3.36 -14.67
C ILE A 174 -2.66 2.52 -14.50
N MET A 175 -1.87 2.39 -15.57
CA MET A 175 -0.62 1.62 -15.53
C MET A 175 0.40 2.21 -14.56
N MET A 176 0.51 3.55 -14.51
CA MET A 176 1.38 4.23 -13.55
C MET A 176 0.95 3.97 -12.09
N GLU A 177 -0.36 3.93 -11.82
CA GLU A 177 -0.86 3.70 -10.46
C GLU A 177 -0.62 2.25 -10.02
N ILE A 178 -0.87 1.27 -10.90
CA ILE A 178 -0.53 -0.13 -10.67
C ILE A 178 0.99 -0.30 -10.41
N LEU A 179 1.83 0.39 -11.19
CA LEU A 179 3.28 0.34 -11.01
C LEU A 179 3.72 0.91 -9.66
N LYS A 180 3.17 2.06 -9.24
CA LYS A 180 3.45 2.64 -7.91
C LYS A 180 3.02 1.70 -6.78
N GLN A 181 1.84 1.09 -6.89
CA GLN A 181 1.30 0.20 -5.85
C GLN A 181 2.12 -1.08 -5.73
N SER A 182 2.51 -1.67 -6.87
CA SER A 182 3.38 -2.86 -6.90
C SER A 182 4.78 -2.59 -6.34
N LEU A 183 5.39 -1.43 -6.66
CA LEU A 183 6.69 -1.03 -6.08
C LEU A 183 6.64 -0.87 -4.56
N LYS A 184 5.58 -0.22 -4.04
CA LYS A 184 5.36 -0.08 -2.58
C LYS A 184 5.22 -1.45 -1.90
N PHE A 185 4.44 -2.35 -2.50
CA PHE A 185 4.24 -3.70 -1.99
C PHE A 185 5.55 -4.50 -1.97
N PHE A 186 6.31 -4.48 -3.06
CA PHE A 186 7.60 -5.16 -3.15
C PHE A 186 8.60 -4.63 -2.11
N GLY A 187 8.70 -3.30 -1.97
CA GLY A 187 9.57 -2.70 -0.94
C GLY A 187 9.22 -3.15 0.48
N THR A 188 7.91 -3.27 0.78
CA THR A 188 7.43 -3.73 2.09
C THR A 188 7.81 -5.18 2.37
N ILE A 189 7.71 -6.07 1.37
CA ILE A 189 8.10 -7.48 1.50
C ILE A 189 9.60 -7.60 1.75
N VAL A 190 10.42 -6.89 0.98
CA VAL A 190 11.89 -6.95 1.12
C VAL A 190 12.30 -6.49 2.52
N CYS A 191 11.81 -5.34 2.98
CA CYS A 191 12.09 -4.83 4.32
C CYS A 191 11.66 -5.83 5.42
N SER A 192 10.47 -6.40 5.29
CA SER A 192 9.95 -7.40 6.25
C SER A 192 10.81 -8.67 6.28
N GLY A 193 11.27 -9.13 5.10
CA GLY A 193 12.19 -10.26 4.96
C GLY A 193 13.54 -9.98 5.61
N CYS A 194 14.11 -8.78 5.41
CA CYS A 194 15.36 -8.38 6.04
C CYS A 194 15.25 -8.32 7.57
N VAL A 195 14.17 -7.74 8.10
CA VAL A 195 13.92 -7.70 9.56
C VAL A 195 13.79 -9.12 10.12
N PHE A 196 13.04 -9.99 9.44
CA PHE A 196 12.89 -11.40 9.84
C PHE A 196 14.22 -12.15 9.81
N TYR A 197 15.04 -11.96 8.77
CA TYR A 197 16.35 -12.62 8.66
C TYR A 197 17.30 -12.18 9.78
N VAL A 198 17.42 -10.87 10.03
CA VAL A 198 18.25 -10.33 11.13
C VAL A 198 17.75 -10.83 12.49
N PHE A 199 16.44 -10.92 12.70
CA PHE A 199 15.87 -11.44 13.94
C PHE A 199 16.15 -12.94 14.13
N ASN A 200 16.10 -13.75 13.07
CA ASN A 200 16.36 -15.19 13.22
C ASN A 200 17.84 -15.51 13.39
N GLU A 201 18.74 -14.88 12.61
CA GLU A 201 20.18 -15.15 12.70
C GLU A 201 20.81 -14.69 14.01
N GLN A 202 20.30 -13.60 14.62
CA GLN A 202 20.96 -13.02 15.80
C GLN A 202 20.47 -13.62 17.13
N PHE A 203 19.28 -14.22 17.20
CA PHE A 203 18.67 -14.58 18.48
C PHE A 203 18.59 -16.08 18.78
N TYR A 204 18.47 -16.95 17.78
CA TYR A 204 18.26 -18.38 18.02
C TYR A 204 19.08 -19.27 17.10
N SER A 205 19.64 -20.34 17.67
CA SER A 205 20.32 -21.40 16.93
C SER A 205 19.78 -22.75 17.37
N VAL A 206 19.71 -23.71 16.44
CA VAL A 206 19.35 -25.09 16.77
C VAL A 206 20.62 -25.93 16.85
N THR A 207 20.82 -26.64 17.96
CA THR A 207 22.04 -27.44 18.19
C THR A 207 21.67 -28.86 18.61
N ILE A 208 22.43 -29.83 18.10
CA ILE A 208 22.35 -31.25 18.48
C ILE A 208 23.44 -31.52 19.51
N CYS A 209 23.07 -32.04 20.67
CA CYS A 209 24.04 -32.35 21.71
C CYS A 209 24.77 -33.68 21.40
N LYS A 210 26.08 -33.68 21.57
CA LYS A 210 26.92 -34.87 21.42
C LYS A 210 27.68 -35.14 22.72
N GLY A 211 27.63 -36.37 23.21
CA GLY A 211 28.28 -36.83 24.43
C GLY A 211 27.36 -36.92 25.66
N SER A 212 27.88 -37.52 26.72
CA SER A 212 27.13 -37.91 27.93
C SER A 212 27.28 -36.95 29.12
N SER A 213 27.98 -35.82 28.93
CA SER A 213 28.35 -34.91 30.03
C SER A 213 27.16 -34.26 30.74
N MET A 214 26.03 -34.11 30.07
CA MET A 214 24.83 -33.46 30.61
C MET A 214 23.74 -34.46 30.98
N GLU A 215 24.04 -35.75 31.02
CA GLU A 215 23.09 -36.77 31.47
C GLU A 215 22.85 -36.68 32.98
N PRO A 216 21.62 -36.92 33.46
CA PRO A 216 20.44 -37.39 32.72
C PRO A 216 19.62 -36.27 32.06
N THR A 217 19.96 -35.00 32.28
CA THR A 217 19.18 -33.84 31.82
C THR A 217 19.12 -33.77 30.31
N ILE A 218 20.26 -33.90 29.62
CA ILE A 218 20.39 -33.89 28.17
C ILE A 218 21.15 -35.14 27.76
N ARG A 219 20.54 -35.94 26.89
CA ARG A 219 21.15 -37.15 26.33
C ARG A 219 21.79 -36.87 24.97
N ASP A 220 22.70 -37.74 24.59
CA ASP A 220 23.29 -37.74 23.25
C ASP A 220 22.21 -37.79 22.15
N GLY A 221 22.36 -36.95 21.12
CA GLY A 221 21.43 -36.86 19.99
C GLY A 221 20.16 -36.03 20.23
N GLU A 222 19.95 -35.47 21.42
CA GLU A 222 18.84 -34.53 21.67
C GLU A 222 19.10 -33.16 21.01
N MET A 223 18.02 -32.50 20.55
CA MET A 223 18.10 -31.22 19.84
C MET A 223 17.44 -30.09 20.63
N PHE A 224 18.10 -28.94 20.67
CA PHE A 224 17.71 -27.80 21.49
C PHE A 224 17.79 -26.48 20.75
N ILE A 225 16.93 -25.54 21.15
CA ILE A 225 17.04 -24.14 20.79
C ILE A 225 17.97 -23.46 21.79
N VAL A 226 19.01 -22.84 21.25
CA VAL A 226 19.99 -22.04 21.95
C VAL A 226 19.69 -20.58 21.63
N LYS A 227 19.37 -19.79 22.66
CA LYS A 227 19.25 -18.35 22.53
C LYS A 227 20.66 -17.74 22.57
N SER A 228 21.03 -17.06 21.50
CA SER A 228 22.32 -16.39 21.36
C SER A 228 22.54 -15.37 22.49
N LEU A 229 23.70 -15.43 23.15
CA LEU A 229 24.07 -14.59 24.30
C LEU A 229 24.92 -13.37 23.89
N VAL A 230 24.90 -12.96 22.62
CA VAL A 230 25.78 -11.91 22.02
C VAL A 230 25.78 -10.57 22.77
N SER A 231 24.82 -10.30 23.66
CA SER A 231 24.75 -9.05 24.43
C SER A 231 24.39 -9.18 25.92
N GLN A 232 24.32 -10.39 26.50
CA GLN A 232 23.72 -10.57 27.84
C GLN A 232 24.60 -11.31 28.86
N THR A 233 25.85 -10.86 29.06
CA THR A 233 26.73 -11.36 30.13
C THR A 233 26.14 -11.22 31.55
N LYS A 234 25.10 -10.39 31.75
CA LYS A 234 24.42 -10.17 33.04
C LYS A 234 23.17 -11.01 33.28
N THR A 235 22.69 -11.81 32.32
CA THR A 235 21.44 -12.59 32.48
C THR A 235 21.66 -14.07 32.73
N THR A 236 22.93 -14.51 32.84
CA THR A 236 23.25 -15.90 33.15
C THR A 236 23.09 -16.14 34.64
N SER A 237 22.14 -17.00 35.00
CA SER A 237 21.85 -17.34 36.39
C SER A 237 22.29 -18.75 36.71
N ARG A 238 22.49 -19.03 38.01
CA ARG A 238 22.69 -20.39 38.50
C ARG A 238 21.55 -21.30 38.03
N GLY A 239 21.91 -22.49 37.56
CA GLY A 239 20.98 -23.48 36.99
C GLY A 239 20.91 -23.46 35.47
N ASP A 240 21.26 -22.34 34.82
CA ASP A 240 21.17 -22.22 33.37
C ASP A 240 22.04 -23.25 32.65
N VAL A 241 21.50 -23.85 31.59
CA VAL A 241 22.29 -24.68 30.67
C VAL A 241 22.78 -23.80 29.52
N VAL A 242 24.09 -23.81 29.27
CA VAL A 242 24.74 -22.93 28.29
C VAL A 242 25.60 -23.73 27.32
N VAL A 243 25.69 -23.23 26.09
CA VAL A 243 26.65 -23.67 25.08
C VAL A 243 27.82 -22.69 25.09
N ALA A 244 29.04 -23.20 25.21
CA ALA A 244 30.27 -22.42 25.25
C ALA A 244 31.34 -23.02 24.35
N ILE A 245 32.33 -22.22 23.96
CA ILE A 245 33.58 -22.74 23.37
C ILE A 245 34.37 -23.44 24.48
N SER A 246 34.93 -24.62 24.19
CA SER A 246 35.80 -25.32 25.13
C SER A 246 37.08 -24.52 25.39
N PRO A 247 37.43 -24.22 26.66
CA PRO A 247 38.69 -23.54 26.99
C PRO A 247 39.94 -24.36 26.64
N GLU A 248 39.82 -25.69 26.62
CA GLU A 248 40.92 -26.61 26.33
C GLU A 248 41.05 -26.91 24.82
N GLU A 249 39.94 -26.84 24.07
CA GLU A 249 39.90 -27.12 22.64
C GLU A 249 39.02 -26.09 21.89
N PRO A 250 39.60 -24.97 21.42
CA PRO A 250 38.83 -23.85 20.89
C PRO A 250 37.99 -24.15 19.63
N SER A 251 38.22 -25.28 18.96
CA SER A 251 37.46 -25.75 17.80
C SER A 251 36.15 -26.45 18.17
N THR A 252 35.91 -26.75 19.45
CA THR A 252 34.73 -27.50 19.91
C THR A 252 33.82 -26.70 20.82
N PHE A 253 32.52 -26.98 20.71
CA PHE A 253 31.49 -26.44 21.59
C PHE A 253 31.14 -27.45 22.68
N ILE A 254 31.00 -26.97 23.91
CA ILE A 254 30.59 -27.74 25.08
C ILE A 254 29.22 -27.25 25.57
N CYS A 255 28.40 -28.19 26.06
CA CYS A 255 27.14 -27.91 26.74
C CYS A 255 27.32 -28.23 28.22
N LYS A 256 27.09 -27.24 29.10
CA LYS A 256 27.31 -27.34 30.55
C LYS A 256 26.24 -26.57 31.32
N ARG A 257 26.09 -26.90 32.60
CA ARG A 257 25.24 -26.17 33.55
C ARG A 257 26.06 -25.13 34.33
N VAL A 258 25.48 -23.96 34.51
CA VAL A 258 25.99 -22.90 35.37
C VAL A 258 25.74 -23.27 36.83
N VAL A 259 26.82 -23.53 37.57
CA VAL A 259 26.75 -23.87 39.00
C VAL A 259 26.98 -22.65 39.87
N ALA A 260 27.92 -21.78 39.50
CA ALA A 260 28.20 -20.56 40.23
C ALA A 260 28.50 -19.42 39.25
N VAL A 261 28.10 -18.21 39.62
CA VAL A 261 28.33 -16.98 38.85
C VAL A 261 29.39 -16.10 39.51
N GLU A 262 29.79 -15.03 38.83
CA GLU A 262 30.72 -14.02 39.34
C GLU A 262 30.47 -13.65 40.82
N GLY A 263 31.53 -13.65 41.62
CA GLY A 263 31.49 -13.25 43.03
C GLY A 263 31.00 -14.32 44.02
N GLU A 264 30.41 -15.43 43.54
CA GLU A 264 30.03 -16.58 44.36
C GLU A 264 31.25 -17.47 44.71
N PRO A 265 31.18 -18.28 45.79
CA PRO A 265 32.22 -19.24 46.13
C PRO A 265 32.39 -20.33 45.06
N GLN A 266 33.62 -20.72 44.79
CA GLN A 266 33.92 -21.86 43.92
C GLN A 266 33.44 -23.16 44.60
N PRO A 267 32.65 -24.00 43.91
CA PRO A 267 32.20 -25.27 44.47
C PRO A 267 33.33 -26.19 44.94
N SER A 268 34.50 -26.12 44.29
CA SER A 268 35.68 -26.93 44.63
C SER A 268 36.59 -26.31 45.69
N HIS A 269 36.45 -25.02 45.97
CA HIS A 269 37.34 -24.28 46.89
C HIS A 269 36.57 -23.19 47.62
N GLU A 270 36.15 -23.46 48.86
CA GLU A 270 35.29 -22.59 49.67
C GLU A 270 35.85 -21.16 49.85
N PHE A 271 37.17 -21.01 49.92
CA PHE A 271 37.83 -19.71 50.09
C PHE A 271 38.09 -18.95 48.78
N ARG A 272 37.88 -19.56 47.61
CA ARG A 272 38.05 -18.90 46.31
C ARG A 272 36.70 -18.49 45.75
N ARG A 273 36.62 -17.31 45.15
CA ARG A 273 35.43 -16.81 44.46
C ARG A 273 35.61 -16.85 42.95
N ILE A 274 34.49 -16.87 42.22
CA ILE A 274 34.50 -16.73 40.75
C ILE A 274 34.92 -15.32 40.37
N ARG A 275 35.87 -15.22 39.42
CA ARG A 275 36.40 -13.93 38.96
C ARG A 275 35.32 -13.09 38.28
N THR A 276 35.51 -11.78 38.29
CA THR A 276 34.66 -10.88 37.51
C THR A 276 34.68 -11.22 36.04
N GLY A 277 33.51 -11.25 35.41
CA GLY A 277 33.35 -11.63 34.02
C GLY A 277 33.49 -13.14 33.74
N HIS A 278 33.49 -14.00 34.76
CA HIS A 278 33.61 -15.45 34.64
C HIS A 278 32.42 -16.20 35.25
N VAL A 279 32.30 -17.47 34.89
CA VAL A 279 31.24 -18.39 35.33
C VAL A 279 31.82 -19.79 35.59
N TRP A 280 31.28 -20.48 36.58
CA TRP A 280 31.61 -21.88 36.86
C TRP A 280 30.62 -22.81 36.17
N LEU A 281 31.12 -23.61 35.24
CA LEU A 281 30.36 -24.55 34.43
C LEU A 281 30.69 -25.99 34.81
N GLU A 282 29.68 -26.80 35.11
CA GLU A 282 29.81 -28.25 35.34
C GLU A 282 28.83 -29.05 34.48
N GLY A 283 29.19 -30.30 34.17
CA GLY A 283 28.26 -31.24 33.56
C GLY A 283 27.43 -31.94 34.63
N ASP A 284 26.17 -32.24 34.31
CA ASP A 284 25.29 -33.00 35.21
C ASP A 284 25.81 -34.43 35.46
N ASN A 285 26.57 -35.00 34.49
CA ASN A 285 27.24 -36.28 34.63
C ASN A 285 28.70 -36.09 35.10
N LYS A 286 28.89 -36.01 36.41
CA LYS A 286 30.19 -35.70 37.02
C LYS A 286 31.33 -36.65 36.63
N SER A 287 31.04 -37.92 36.37
CA SER A 287 32.04 -38.96 36.07
C SER A 287 32.57 -38.91 34.63
N PHE A 288 31.79 -38.34 33.71
CA PHE A 288 32.14 -38.25 32.28
C PHE A 288 32.25 -36.80 31.78
N SER A 289 32.15 -35.83 32.68
CA SER A 289 32.24 -34.41 32.35
C SER A 289 33.66 -33.89 32.60
N ARG A 290 34.30 -33.41 31.53
CA ARG A 290 35.44 -32.49 31.61
C ARG A 290 34.90 -31.06 31.65
N ASP A 291 35.11 -30.38 32.77
CA ASP A 291 34.44 -29.12 33.11
C ASP A 291 35.30 -28.21 34.02
N SER A 292 34.71 -27.18 34.63
CA SER A 292 35.45 -26.17 35.43
C SER A 292 36.25 -26.75 36.59
N ARG A 293 35.92 -27.97 37.05
CA ARG A 293 36.73 -28.70 38.04
C ARG A 293 38.14 -29.03 37.52
N HIS A 294 38.32 -29.06 36.20
CA HIS A 294 39.57 -29.39 35.52
C HIS A 294 40.30 -28.14 35.02
N TYR A 295 39.60 -27.20 34.38
CA TYR A 295 40.19 -26.02 33.73
C TYR A 295 39.91 -24.69 34.44
N GLY A 296 39.15 -24.68 35.54
CA GLY A 296 38.79 -23.47 36.28
C GLY A 296 37.57 -22.72 35.73
N ASP A 297 37.36 -21.50 36.21
CA ASP A 297 36.25 -20.64 35.81
C ASP A 297 36.41 -20.13 34.36
N VAL A 298 35.27 -20.04 33.65
CA VAL A 298 35.19 -19.77 32.22
C VAL A 298 34.78 -18.32 31.97
N PRO A 299 35.49 -17.55 31.13
CA PRO A 299 35.07 -16.19 30.78
C PRO A 299 33.70 -16.18 30.09
N PHE A 300 32.84 -15.20 30.40
CA PHE A 300 31.55 -15.03 29.72
C PHE A 300 31.69 -14.90 28.20
N ALA A 301 32.83 -14.39 27.72
CA ALA A 301 33.13 -14.26 26.29
C ALA A 301 33.16 -15.60 25.53
N LEU A 302 33.38 -16.72 26.24
CA LEU A 302 33.33 -18.05 25.63
C LEU A 302 31.91 -18.61 25.55
N LEU A 303 30.92 -18.03 26.23
CA LEU A 303 29.53 -18.43 26.13
C LEU A 303 28.95 -18.02 24.77
N LYS A 304 28.33 -18.97 24.06
CA LYS A 304 27.65 -18.73 22.79
C LYS A 304 26.16 -18.52 22.96
N GLY A 305 25.54 -19.22 23.91
CA GLY A 305 24.11 -19.07 24.12
C GLY A 305 23.56 -19.89 25.28
N LYS A 306 22.34 -19.56 25.68
CA LYS A 306 21.57 -20.27 26.70
C LYS A 306 20.64 -21.28 26.03
N VAL A 307 20.67 -22.52 26.48
CA VAL A 307 19.71 -23.54 26.05
C VAL A 307 18.37 -23.22 26.70
N ILE A 308 17.34 -22.97 25.87
CA ILE A 308 16.02 -22.52 26.37
C ILE A 308 14.91 -23.56 26.15
N TYR A 309 15.02 -24.42 25.14
CA TYR A 309 13.93 -25.32 24.77
C TYR A 309 14.43 -26.60 24.11
N ARG A 310 13.95 -27.76 24.56
CA ARG A 310 14.13 -29.04 23.87
C ARG A 310 13.12 -29.19 22.75
N ILE A 311 13.60 -29.41 21.53
CA ILE A 311 12.79 -29.66 20.35
C ILE A 311 12.58 -31.16 20.15
N TRP A 312 13.64 -31.96 20.35
CA TRP A 312 13.64 -33.40 20.11
C TRP A 312 14.28 -34.16 21.27
N PRO A 313 13.74 -35.32 21.70
CA PRO A 313 12.60 -36.04 21.13
C PRO A 313 11.23 -35.40 21.46
N TRP A 314 10.27 -35.53 20.54
CA TRP A 314 8.94 -34.88 20.64
C TRP A 314 8.23 -35.11 21.99
N LYS A 315 8.36 -36.32 22.55
CA LYS A 315 7.71 -36.70 23.83
C LYS A 315 8.27 -35.97 25.05
N LYS A 316 9.46 -35.37 24.95
CA LYS A 316 10.15 -34.66 26.04
C LYS A 316 10.33 -33.16 25.77
N ARG A 317 9.68 -32.63 24.73
CA ARG A 317 9.78 -31.21 24.36
C ARG A 317 9.35 -30.32 25.51
N GLY A 318 10.04 -29.21 25.72
CA GLY A 318 9.79 -28.33 26.84
C GLY A 318 10.99 -27.46 27.19
N THR A 319 10.76 -26.49 28.07
CA THR A 319 11.81 -25.61 28.59
C THR A 319 12.81 -26.42 29.42
N ILE A 320 14.09 -26.11 29.29
CA ILE A 320 15.15 -26.69 30.13
C ILE A 320 15.45 -25.70 31.25
N GLN A 321 15.36 -26.20 32.49
CA GLN A 321 15.74 -25.50 33.71
C GLN A 321 16.90 -26.24 34.40
#